data_AF-A0A971U2V8-F1
#
_entry.id   AF-A0A971U2V8-F1
#
_cell.length_a   1.000
_cell.length_b   1.000
_cell.length_c   1.000
_cell.angle_alpha   90.00
_cell.angle_beta   90.00
_cell.angle_gamma   90.00
#
_symmetry.space_group_name_H-M   'P 1'
#
loop_
_entity.id
_entity.type
_entity.pdbx_description
1 polymer ?
#
loop_
_entity_poly.entity_id
_entity_poly.type
_entity_poly.pdbx_seq_one_letter_code
_entity_poly.pdbx_strand_id
1 'polypeptide(L)'
;MQDRADVRWPASILALLTLVVLLATPLLIYVRPGFAALQYRQSRFPAAERFADSERVRLSNALIDYLRHRVTDDELAALRTDAGAVALNAAELNHMADVQRVMDGFFWAEGVAAVVSISIAAWLLRTG
;
A
#
# COMPACT_ATOMS: atom_id res chain seq x y z
N MET A 1 44.28 -2.54 11.50
CA MET A 1 44.13 -3.12 10.14
C MET A 1 43.09 -4.24 10.09
N GLN A 2 42.58 -4.71 11.23
CA GLN A 2 41.12 -4.90 11.39
C GLN A 2 40.42 -3.60 10.94
N ASP A 3 39.42 -3.57 10.07
CA ASP A 3 38.85 -4.66 9.31
C ASP A 3 38.33 -4.16 7.95
N ARG A 4 37.62 -3.03 7.76
CA ARG A 4 37.08 -2.54 6.44
C ARG A 4 36.19 -3.55 5.70
N ALA A 5 36.51 -4.84 5.65
CA ALA A 5 35.67 -5.89 5.09
C ALA A 5 34.44 -6.13 6.00
N ASP A 6 34.61 -6.09 7.32
CA ASP A 6 33.54 -6.08 8.32
C ASP A 6 32.48 -4.98 8.10
N VAL A 7 32.89 -3.79 7.65
CA VAL A 7 31.97 -2.66 7.43
C VAL A 7 31.37 -2.67 6.02
N ARG A 8 32.03 -3.29 5.03
CA ARG A 8 31.57 -3.29 3.64
C ARG A 8 30.30 -4.12 3.42
N TRP A 9 30.20 -5.30 4.03
CA TRP A 9 29.02 -6.15 3.83
C TRP A 9 27.76 -5.59 4.52
N PRO A 10 27.79 -5.05 5.76
CA PRO A 10 26.62 -4.41 6.37
C PRO A 10 26.23 -3.13 5.63
N ALA A 11 27.20 -2.34 5.17
CA ALA A 11 26.92 -1.14 4.36
C ALA A 11 26.25 -1.50 3.02
N SER A 12 26.64 -2.62 2.39
CA SER A 12 26.01 -3.09 1.15
C SER A 12 24.57 -3.59 1.39
N ILE A 13 24.34 -4.31 2.49
CA ILE A 13 22.98 -4.71 2.91
C ILE A 13 22.13 -3.48 3.20
N LEU A 14 22.66 -2.51 3.94
CA LEU A 14 21.97 -1.25 4.23
C LEU A 14 21.59 -0.52 2.95
N ALA A 15 22.50 -0.40 1.98
CA ALA A 15 22.23 0.23 0.70
C ALA A 15 21.10 -0.46 -0.07
N LEU A 16 21.11 -1.80 -0.12
CA LEU A 16 20.07 -2.59 -0.78
C LEU A 16 18.71 -2.42 -0.09
N LEU A 17 18.66 -2.56 1.24
CA LEU A 17 17.42 -2.41 2.00
C LEU A 17 16.88 -0.98 1.91
N THR A 18 17.75 0.03 1.91
CA THR A 18 17.36 1.42 1.72
C THR A 18 16.73 1.61 0.33
N LEU A 19 17.29 1.02 -0.72
CA LEU A 19 16.69 1.06 -2.06
C LEU A 19 15.31 0.41 -2.07
N VAL A 20 15.17 -0.78 -1.45
CA VAL A 20 13.88 -1.48 -1.36
C VAL A 20 12.84 -0.64 -0.63
N VAL A 21 13.18 -0.09 0.55
CA VAL A 21 12.29 0.77 1.33
C VAL A 21 11.90 2.01 0.51
N LEU A 22 12.87 2.69 -0.11
CA LEU A 22 12.61 3.91 -0.88
C LEU A 22 11.65 3.66 -2.07
N LEU A 23 11.77 2.50 -2.72
CA LEU A 23 10.88 2.11 -3.81
C LEU A 23 9.51 1.62 -3.32
N ALA A 24 9.43 1.07 -2.11
CA ALA A 24 8.21 0.55 -1.52
C ALA A 24 7.32 1.65 -0.91
N THR A 25 7.93 2.63 -0.25
CA THR A 25 7.24 3.70 0.49
C THR A 25 6.19 4.48 -0.30
N PRO A 26 6.34 4.76 -1.61
CA PRO A 26 5.28 5.39 -2.39
C PRO A 26 3.94 4.64 -2.35
N LEU A 27 3.93 3.32 -2.15
CA LEU A 27 2.70 2.54 -2.04
C LEU A 27 1.85 2.97 -0.83
N LEU A 28 2.48 3.40 0.27
CA LEU A 28 1.79 3.95 1.45
C LEU A 28 1.03 5.25 1.13
N ILE A 29 1.42 5.94 0.06
CA ILE A 29 0.73 7.15 -0.44
C ILE A 29 -0.37 6.75 -1.42
N TYR A 30 -0.09 5.79 -2.32
CA TYR A 30 -1.04 5.36 -3.35
C TYR A 30 -2.31 4.75 -2.75
N VAL A 31 -2.18 4.01 -1.65
CA VAL A 31 -3.33 3.40 -0.97
C VAL A 31 -3.86 4.33 0.12
N ARG A 32 -4.21 5.54 -0.30
CA ARG A 32 -4.92 6.56 0.49
C ARG A 32 -6.11 7.12 -0.29
N PRO A 33 -7.26 7.35 0.35
CA PRO A 33 -8.45 7.90 -0.32
C PRO A 33 -8.17 9.19 -1.10
N GLY A 34 -7.34 10.09 -0.52
CA GLY A 34 -6.97 11.35 -1.15
C GLY A 34 -6.20 11.17 -2.46
N PHE A 35 -5.35 10.15 -2.58
CA PHE A 35 -4.60 9.90 -3.81
C PHE A 35 -5.52 9.44 -4.93
N ALA A 36 -6.39 8.45 -4.68
CA ALA A 36 -7.35 7.98 -5.68
C ALA A 36 -8.30 9.09 -6.14
N ALA A 37 -8.79 9.92 -5.22
CA ALA A 37 -9.63 11.07 -5.56
C ALA A 37 -8.91 12.08 -6.46
N LEU A 38 -7.61 12.33 -6.24
CA LEU A 38 -6.80 13.19 -7.10
C LEU A 38 -6.64 12.59 -8.51
N GLN A 39 -6.42 11.28 -8.61
CA GLN A 39 -6.28 10.60 -9.90
C GLN A 39 -7.57 10.64 -10.72
N TYR A 40 -8.73 10.43 -10.09
CA TYR A 40 -10.03 10.53 -10.76
C TYR A 40 -10.39 11.93 -11.23
N ARG A 41 -9.75 12.98 -10.71
CA ARG A 41 -9.98 14.37 -11.13
C ARG A 41 -9.13 14.79 -12.33
N GLN A 42 -8.24 13.92 -12.83
CA GLN A 42 -7.42 14.26 -13.98
C GLN A 42 -8.27 14.38 -15.25
N SER A 43 -7.99 15.40 -16.06
CA SER A 43 -8.77 15.71 -17.27
C SER A 43 -8.77 14.60 -18.32
N ARG A 44 -7.80 13.69 -18.28
CA ARG A 44 -7.69 12.53 -19.17
C ARG A 44 -8.13 11.21 -18.53
N PHE A 45 -8.69 11.25 -17.32
CA PHE A 45 -9.17 10.02 -16.68
C PHE A 45 -10.43 9.53 -17.40
N PRO A 46 -10.50 8.25 -17.84
CA PRO A 46 -11.63 7.76 -18.60
C PRO A 46 -12.91 7.71 -17.75
N ALA A 47 -14.05 8.00 -18.38
CA ALA A 47 -15.35 7.77 -17.76
C ALA A 47 -15.55 6.28 -17.49
N ALA A 48 -16.17 5.94 -16.36
CA ALA A 48 -16.54 4.56 -16.07
C ALA A 48 -17.89 4.25 -16.73
N GLU A 49 -18.04 3.04 -17.27
CA GLU A 49 -19.30 2.60 -17.88
C GLU A 49 -20.39 2.34 -16.83
N ARG A 50 -19.98 1.87 -15.64
CA ARG A 50 -20.89 1.41 -14.58
C ARG A 50 -21.21 2.46 -13.52
N PHE A 51 -20.35 3.46 -13.32
CA PHE A 51 -20.42 4.37 -12.16
C PHE A 51 -20.27 5.82 -12.58
N ALA A 52 -21.05 6.70 -11.95
CA ALA A 52 -20.82 8.14 -12.04
C ALA A 52 -19.50 8.53 -11.36
N ASP A 53 -18.94 9.69 -11.71
CA ASP A 53 -17.63 10.12 -11.18
C ASP A 53 -17.60 10.23 -9.65
N SER A 54 -18.66 10.79 -9.05
CA SER A 54 -18.80 10.93 -7.60
C SER A 54 -18.96 9.59 -6.90
N GLU A 55 -19.76 8.71 -7.49
CA GLU A 55 -19.96 7.34 -7.00
C GLU A 55 -18.66 6.55 -7.03
N ARG A 56 -17.92 6.61 -8.14
CA ARG A 56 -16.62 5.93 -8.29
C ARG A 56 -15.63 6.37 -7.21
N VAL A 57 -15.55 7.67 -6.91
CA VAL A 57 -14.70 8.17 -5.83
C VAL A 57 -15.14 7.60 -4.48
N ARG A 58 -16.43 7.58 -4.18
CA ARG A 58 -16.96 7.03 -2.91
C ARG A 58 -16.66 5.52 -2.77
N LEU A 59 -16.95 4.73 -3.81
CA LEU A 59 -16.71 3.30 -3.81
C LEU A 59 -15.21 3.01 -3.69
N SER A 60 -14.37 3.73 -4.43
CA SER A 60 -12.91 3.60 -4.33
C SER A 60 -12.37 3.93 -2.94
N ASN A 61 -12.95 4.90 -2.24
CA ASN A 61 -12.55 5.21 -0.87
C ASN A 61 -12.88 4.04 0.07
N ALA A 62 -14.08 3.46 -0.04
CA ALA A 62 -14.47 2.28 0.75
C ALA A 62 -13.55 1.08 0.47
N LEU A 63 -13.17 0.84 -0.79
CA LEU A 63 -12.20 -0.20 -1.16
C LEU A 63 -10.82 0.05 -0.52
N ILE A 64 -10.34 1.30 -0.56
CA ILE A 64 -9.04 1.65 0.04
C ILE A 64 -9.10 1.52 1.57
N ASP A 65 -10.19 1.95 2.20
CA ASP A 65 -10.35 1.83 3.65
C ASP A 65 -10.44 0.35 4.07
N TYR A 66 -11.06 -0.52 3.26
CA TYR A 66 -10.99 -1.97 3.44
C TYR A 66 -9.56 -2.51 3.39
N LEU A 67 -8.77 -2.14 2.36
CA LEU A 67 -7.35 -2.53 2.25
C LEU A 67 -6.47 -2.03 3.42
N ARG A 68 -7.00 -1.10 4.22
CA ARG A 68 -6.34 -0.50 5.38
C ARG A 68 -6.95 -0.97 6.71
N HIS A 69 -7.76 -2.03 6.70
CA HIS A 69 -8.44 -2.61 7.86
C HIS A 69 -9.36 -1.62 8.61
N ARG A 70 -9.98 -0.68 7.88
CA ARG A 70 -10.95 0.29 8.43
C ARG A 70 -12.41 -0.04 8.11
N VAL A 71 -12.61 -1.01 7.23
CA VAL A 71 -13.91 -1.52 6.79
C VAL A 71 -13.81 -3.04 6.87
N THR A 72 -14.84 -3.67 7.40
CA THR A 72 -14.96 -5.13 7.52
C THR A 72 -15.44 -5.77 6.22
N ASP A 73 -15.30 -7.10 6.11
CA ASP A 73 -15.83 -7.86 4.97
C ASP A 73 -17.35 -7.65 4.79
N ASP A 74 -18.10 -7.64 5.89
CA ASP A 74 -19.56 -7.46 5.87
C ASP A 74 -19.96 -6.06 5.40
N GLU A 75 -19.28 -5.02 5.88
CA GLU A 75 -19.49 -3.64 5.44
C GLU A 75 -19.14 -3.48 3.96
N LEU A 76 -18.06 -4.13 3.50
CA LEU A 76 -17.68 -4.13 2.09
C LEU A 76 -18.71 -4.86 1.21
N ALA A 77 -19.21 -6.01 1.67
CA ALA A 77 -20.25 -6.78 0.98
C ALA A 77 -21.60 -6.05 0.93
N ALA A 78 -21.86 -5.20 1.92
CA ALA A 78 -23.06 -4.37 1.99
C ALA A 78 -23.00 -3.12 1.10
N LEU A 79 -21.83 -2.79 0.52
CA LEU A 79 -21.62 -1.58 -0.27
C LEU A 79 -22.59 -1.50 -1.46
N ARG A 80 -23.26 -0.36 -1.61
CA ARG A 80 -24.28 -0.13 -2.65
C ARG A 80 -23.89 0.94 -3.65
N THR A 81 -24.36 0.74 -4.88
CA THR A 81 -24.35 1.76 -5.93
C THR A 81 -25.41 2.83 -5.65
N ASP A 82 -25.34 3.97 -6.34
CA ASP A 82 -26.36 5.03 -6.27
C ASP A 82 -27.73 4.52 -6.73
N ALA A 83 -27.75 3.55 -7.66
CA ALA A 83 -28.95 2.83 -8.08
C ALA A 83 -29.46 1.78 -7.07
N GLY A 84 -28.82 1.62 -5.91
CA GLY A 84 -29.21 0.67 -4.86
C GLY A 84 -28.76 -0.79 -5.07
N ALA A 85 -28.08 -1.11 -6.18
CA ALA A 85 -27.54 -2.44 -6.44
C ALA A 85 -26.31 -2.73 -5.55
N VAL A 86 -25.95 -4.01 -5.40
CA VAL A 86 -24.66 -4.38 -4.77
C VAL A 86 -23.51 -3.82 -5.63
N ALA A 87 -22.55 -3.13 -5.00
CA ALA A 87 -21.40 -2.58 -5.71
C ALA A 87 -20.43 -3.67 -6.17
N LEU A 88 -20.21 -4.70 -5.33
CA LEU A 88 -19.29 -5.80 -5.61
C LEU A 88 -20.04 -7.14 -5.64
N ASN A 89 -19.74 -7.97 -6.63
CA ASN A 89 -20.19 -9.36 -6.65
C ASN A 89 -19.29 -10.25 -5.77
N ALA A 90 -19.68 -11.52 -5.59
CA ALA A 90 -18.95 -12.45 -4.73
C ALA A 90 -17.50 -12.71 -5.19
N ALA A 91 -17.23 -12.72 -6.50
CA ALA A 91 -15.89 -12.90 -7.03
C ALA A 91 -15.01 -11.66 -6.78
N GLU A 92 -15.59 -10.45 -6.90
CA GLU A 92 -14.90 -9.19 -6.60
C GLU A 92 -14.59 -9.05 -5.10
N LEU A 93 -15.49 -9.51 -4.21
CA LEU A 93 -15.23 -9.54 -2.77
C LEU A 93 -14.07 -10.48 -2.40
N ASN A 94 -14.06 -11.70 -2.95
CA ASN A 94 -12.95 -12.64 -2.75
C ASN A 94 -11.63 -12.06 -3.29
N HIS A 95 -11.67 -11.40 -4.45
CA HIS A 95 -10.50 -10.73 -4.99
C HIS A 95 -9.99 -9.61 -4.07
N MET A 96 -10.89 -8.82 -3.47
CA MET A 96 -10.49 -7.79 -2.51
C MET A 96 -9.79 -8.37 -1.28
N ALA A 97 -10.27 -9.50 -0.75
CA ALA A 97 -9.61 -10.21 0.35
C ALA A 97 -8.20 -10.71 -0.03
N ASP A 98 -8.02 -11.19 -1.27
CA ASP A 98 -6.71 -11.57 -1.79
C ASP A 98 -5.77 -10.35 -1.87
N VAL A 99 -6.26 -9.22 -2.40
CA VAL A 99 -5.49 -7.98 -2.51
C VAL A 99 -5.10 -7.46 -1.12
N GLN A 100 -6.00 -7.51 -0.14
CA GLN A 100 -5.71 -7.10 1.24
C GLN A 100 -4.57 -7.94 1.82
N ARG A 101 -4.59 -9.27 1.66
CA ARG A 101 -3.50 -10.15 2.12
C ARG A 101 -2.15 -9.86 1.46
N VAL A 102 -2.15 -9.59 0.15
CA VAL A 102 -0.93 -9.19 -0.58
C VAL A 102 -0.39 -7.87 -0.03
N MET A 103 -1.28 -6.91 0.20
CA MET A 103 -0.93 -5.61 0.76
C MET A 103 -0.38 -5.69 2.18
N ASP A 104 -0.98 -6.52 3.04
CA ASP A 104 -0.50 -6.76 4.39
C ASP A 104 0.91 -7.35 4.38
N GLY A 105 1.15 -8.34 3.52
CA GLY A 105 2.49 -8.93 3.33
C GLY A 105 3.51 -7.90 2.86
N PHE A 106 3.12 -7.01 1.95
CA PHE A 106 3.99 -5.93 1.46
C PHE A 106 4.34 -4.94 2.59
N PHE A 107 3.36 -4.43 3.32
CA PHE A 107 3.61 -3.48 4.41
C PHE A 107 4.40 -4.10 5.55
N TRP A 108 4.17 -5.39 5.84
CA TRP A 108 4.96 -6.11 6.83
C TRP A 108 6.42 -6.22 6.40
N ALA A 109 6.68 -6.63 5.14
CA ALA A 109 8.04 -6.73 4.61
C ALA A 109 8.75 -5.37 4.56
N GLU A 110 8.05 -4.30 4.17
CA GLU A 110 8.57 -2.93 4.20
C GLU A 110 8.95 -2.51 5.63
N GLY A 111 8.06 -2.77 6.61
CA GLY A 111 8.32 -2.48 8.02
C GLY A 111 9.54 -3.21 8.56
N VAL A 112 9.68 -4.50 8.26
CA VAL A 112 10.87 -5.29 8.63
C VAL A 112 12.13 -4.72 7.98
N ALA A 113 12.10 -4.45 6.67
CA ALA A 113 13.24 -3.88 5.95
C ALA A 113 13.67 -2.52 6.52
N ALA A 114 12.71 -1.67 6.90
CA ALA A 114 12.97 -0.38 7.51
C ALA A 114 13.62 -0.52 8.90
N VAL A 115 13.10 -1.40 9.76
CA VAL A 115 13.67 -1.65 11.10
C VAL A 115 15.09 -2.21 11.01
N VAL A 116 15.33 -3.16 10.11
CA VAL A 116 16.67 -3.72 9.89
C VAL A 116 17.63 -2.66 9.37
N SER A 117 17.19 -1.82 8.42
CA SER A 117 17.99 -0.70 7.89
C SER A 117 18.41 0.27 8.98
N ILE A 118 17.46 0.70 9.82
CA ILE A 118 17.72 1.62 10.94
C ILE A 118 18.69 0.98 11.94
N SER A 119 18.53 -0.31 12.22
CA SER A 119 19.37 -1.05 13.16
C SER A 119 20.81 -1.17 12.67
N ILE A 120 21.02 -1.49 11.39
CA ILE A 120 22.35 -1.54 10.76
C ILE A 120 22.98 -0.15 10.73
N ALA A 121 22.22 0.88 10.35
CA ALA A 121 22.70 2.26 10.35
C ALA A 121 23.14 2.72 11.75
N ALA A 122 22.33 2.45 12.77
CA ALA A 122 22.65 2.80 14.16
C ALA A 122 23.89 2.05 14.68
N TRP A 123 24.05 0.78 14.32
CA TRP A 123 25.25 0.00 14.65
C TRP A 123 26.49 0.62 13.99
N LEU A 124 26.45 0.88 12.68
CA LEU A 124 27.54 1.48 11.92
C LEU A 124 27.95 2.85 12.47
N LEU A 125 26.99 3.69 12.87
CA LEU A 125 27.25 5.01 13.47
C LEU A 125 27.88 4.93 14.86
N ARG A 126 27.74 3.80 15.57
CA ARG A 126 28.34 3.58 16.89
C ARG A 126 29.73 2.97 16.80
N THR A 127 29.98 2.14 15.79
CA THR A 127 31.24 1.39 15.62
C THR A 127 32.22 2.03 14.64
N GLY A 128 31.75 2.93 13.76
CA GLY A 128 32.57 3.74 12.86
C GLY A 128 33.01 5.05 13.51
#